data_AF-A0A7J3WX66-F1
#
_entry.id   AF-A0A7J3WX66-F1
#
_cell.length_a   1.000
_cell.length_b   1.000
_cell.length_c   1.000
_cell.angle_alpha   90.00
_cell.angle_beta   90.00
_cell.angle_gamma   90.00
#
_symmetry.space_group_name_H-M   'P 1'
#
loop_
_entity.id
_entity.type
_entity.pdbx_description
1 polymer ?
#
loop_
_entity_poly.entity_id
_entity_poly.type
_entity_poly.pdbx_seq_one_letter_code
_entity_poly.pdbx_strand_id
1 'polypeptide(L)' 'MEQPLYGERYVQVSEKFWGSATQIVKAVAAGRGLELISHDELHSFISKLEKEAGNPDIKRLWQSAASKPLLELTPSRNG' A
#
# COMPACT_ATOMS: atom_id res chain seq x y z
N MET A 1 16.47 18.17 -19.55
CA MET A 1 15.18 17.58 -19.13
C MET A 1 15.32 16.08 -19.26
N GLU A 2 15.76 15.43 -18.19
CA GLU A 2 15.94 13.98 -18.17
C GLU A 2 14.55 13.34 -17.96
N GLN A 3 14.10 12.58 -18.96
CA GLN A 3 12.83 11.87 -18.90
C GLN A 3 13.08 10.54 -18.19
N PRO A 4 12.43 10.24 -17.05
CA PRO A 4 12.64 8.98 -16.35
C PRO A 4 12.21 7.81 -17.23
N LEU A 5 13.08 6.80 -17.31
CA LEU A 5 12.90 5.61 -18.12
C LEU A 5 11.66 4.84 -17.64
N TYR A 6 10.95 4.19 -18.55
CA TYR A 6 9.58 3.65 -18.38
C TYR A 6 9.31 2.94 -17.04
N GLY A 7 10.28 2.21 -16.47
CA GLY A 7 10.16 1.53 -15.17
C GLY A 7 10.06 2.44 -13.95
N GLU A 8 10.72 3.59 -13.93
CA GLU A 8 10.71 4.52 -12.79
C GLU A 8 9.34 5.18 -12.58
N ARG A 9 8.59 5.39 -13.68
CA ARG A 9 7.22 5.93 -13.60
C ARG A 9 6.24 4.97 -12.94
N TYR A 10 6.43 3.65 -13.09
CA TYR A 10 5.57 2.67 -12.43
C TYR A 10 5.76 2.67 -10.92
N VAL A 11 7.01 2.73 -10.45
CA VAL A 11 7.31 2.82 -9.01
C VAL A 11 6.68 4.08 -8.43
N GLN A 12 6.91 5.23 -9.06
CA GLN A 12 6.43 6.51 -8.56
C GLN A 12 4.90 6.65 -8.58
N VAL A 13 4.23 6.06 -9.57
CA VAL A 13 2.75 5.97 -9.60
C VAL A 13 2.24 5.03 -8.51
N SER A 14 2.92 3.92 -8.27
CA SER A 14 2.54 2.94 -7.23
C SER A 14 2.67 3.53 -5.82
N GLU A 15 3.73 4.29 -5.56
CA GLU A 15 3.93 4.99 -4.28
C GLU A 15 2.85 6.05 -4.02
N LYS A 16 2.48 6.81 -5.05
CA LYS A 16 1.38 7.79 -4.96
C LYS A 16 0.04 7.10 -4.70
N PHE A 17 -0.22 6.01 -5.40
CA PHE A 17 -1.45 5.22 -5.22
C PHE A 17 -1.55 4.62 -3.81
N TRP A 18 -0.44 4.09 -3.30
CA TRP A 18 -0.35 3.56 -1.94
C TRP A 18 -0.60 4.64 -0.88
N GLY A 19 -0.06 5.85 -1.09
CA GLY A 19 -0.34 7.02 -0.24
C GLY A 19 -1.83 7.38 -0.22
N SER A 20 -2.50 7.39 -1.37
CA SER A 20 -3.95 7.64 -1.46
C SER A 20 -4.78 6.56 -0.76
N ALA A 21 -4.46 5.28 -0.98
CA ALA A 21 -5.14 4.17 -0.32
C ALA A 21 -5.01 4.25 1.21
N THR A 22 -3.83 4.61 1.71
CA THR A 22 -3.58 4.78 3.14
C THR A 22 -4.43 5.91 3.75
N GLN A 23 -4.55 7.05 3.05
CA GLN A 23 -5.37 8.17 3.53
C GLN A 23 -6.86 7.81 3.59
N ILE A 24 -7.38 7.04 2.63
CA ILE A 24 -8.76 6.56 2.64
C ILE A 24 -9.00 5.66 3.86
N VAL A 25 -8.10 4.71 4.13
CA VAL A 25 -8.22 3.80 5.28
C VAL A 25 -8.15 4.57 6.60
N LYS A 26 -7.25 5.56 6.71
CA LYS A 26 -7.17 6.46 7.87
C LYS A 26 -8.45 7.28 8.07
N ALA A 27 -9.06 7.77 6.99
CA ALA A 27 -10.34 8.49 7.08
C ALA A 27 -11.48 7.58 7.57
N VAL A 28 -11.54 6.33 7.10
CA VAL A 28 -12.53 5.35 7.58
C VAL A 28 -12.31 5.01 9.06
N ALA A 29 -11.05 4.88 9.48
CA ALA A 29 -10.71 4.64 10.89
C ALA A 29 -11.05 5.84 11.78
N ALA A 30 -10.74 7.06 11.33
CA ALA A 30 -11.06 8.30 12.05
C ALA A 30 -12.58 8.48 12.21
N GLY A 31 -13.38 8.13 11.19
CA GLY A 31 -14.84 8.11 11.27
C GLY A 31 -15.38 7.11 12.31
N ARG A 32 -14.56 6.16 12.75
CA ARG A 32 -14.86 5.17 13.81
C ARG A 32 -14.17 5.48 15.15
N GLY A 33 -13.53 6.65 15.27
CA GLY A 33 -12.81 7.06 16.48
C GLY A 33 -11.49 6.30 16.71
N LEU A 34 -10.94 5.68 15.67
CA LEU A 34 -9.65 4.97 15.72
C LEU A 34 -8.58 5.78 14.99
N GLU A 35 -7.45 6.02 15.65
CA GLU A 35 -6.29 6.66 15.03
C GLU A 35 -5.27 5.59 14.61
N LEU A 36 -5.11 5.37 13.30
CA LEU A 36 -4.12 4.42 12.78
C LEU A 36 -2.81 5.13 12.50
N ILE A 37 -1.81 4.84 13.32
CA ILE A 37 -0.53 5.55 13.33
C ILE A 37 0.52 4.76 12.53
N SER A 38 0.45 3.43 12.57
CA SER A 38 1.44 2.54 11.97
C SER A 38 0.95 1.72 10.77
N HIS A 39 1.90 1.26 9.94
CA HIS A 39 1.65 0.32 8.85
C HIS A 39 1.05 -1.00 9.33
N ASP A 40 1.50 -1.51 10.48
CA ASP A 40 1.00 -2.76 11.04
C ASP A 40 -0.48 -2.63 11.48
N GLU A 41 -0.83 -1.50 12.08
CA GLU A 41 -2.21 -1.18 12.44
C GLU A 41 -3.13 -1.07 11.23
N LEU A 42 -2.65 -0.54 10.10
CA LEU A 42 -3.41 -0.51 8.84
C LEU A 42 -3.74 -1.94 8.36
N HIS A 43 -2.78 -2.86 8.40
CA HIS A 43 -2.99 -4.27 8.03
C HIS A 43 -3.97 -4.98 8.97
N SER A 44 -3.87 -4.73 10.28
CA SER A 44 -4.79 -5.27 11.28
C SER A 44 -6.20 -4.70 11.13
N PHE A 45 -6.32 -3.39 10.88
CA PHE A 45 -7.59 -2.72 10.65
C PHE A 45 -8.29 -3.22 9.38
N ILE A 46 -7.56 -3.40 8.28
CA ILE A 46 -8.12 -3.94 7.04
C ILE A 46 -8.56 -5.38 7.18
N SER A 47 -7.82 -6.19 7.94
CA SER A 47 -8.23 -7.57 8.23
C SER A 47 -9.52 -7.62 9.08
N LYS A 48 -9.75 -6.62 9.94
CA LYS A 48 -11.03 -6.47 10.65
C LYS A 48 -12.12 -5.98 9.70
N LEU A 49 -11.83 -4.98 8.86
CA LEU A 49 -12.76 -4.41 7.89
C LEU A 49 -13.24 -5.46 6.87
N GLU A 50 -12.35 -6.32 6.39
CA GLU A 50 -12.66 -7.47 5.52
C GLU A 50 -13.71 -8.38 6.17
N LYS A 51 -13.48 -8.77 7.43
CA LYS A 51 -14.38 -9.65 8.18
C LYS A 51 -15.72 -9.00 8.47
N GLU A 52 -15.73 -7.71 8.79
CA GLU A 52 -16.95 -6.95 9.07
C GLU A 52 -17.79 -6.73 7.80
N ALA A 53 -17.15 -6.41 6.68
CA ALA A 53 -17.84 -6.21 5.40
C ALA A 53 -18.21 -7.54 4.73
N GLY A 54 -17.65 -8.66 5.19
CA GLY A 54 -17.80 -9.97 4.55
C GLY A 54 -17.22 -10.03 3.14
N ASN A 55 -16.35 -9.08 2.78
CA ASN A 55 -15.84 -8.91 1.42
C ASN A 55 -14.32 -9.16 1.37
N PRO A 56 -13.88 -10.33 0.85
CA PRO A 56 -12.46 -10.66 0.75
C PRO A 56 -11.68 -9.77 -0.23
N ASP A 57 -12.36 -9.08 -1.15
CA ASP A 57 -11.72 -8.17 -2.10
C ASP A 57 -11.05 -6.98 -1.41
N ILE A 58 -11.54 -6.56 -0.24
CA ILE A 58 -10.94 -5.46 0.53
C ILE A 58 -9.48 -5.79 0.88
N LYS A 59 -9.23 -7.00 1.39
CA LYS A 59 -7.89 -7.46 1.72
C LYS A 59 -7.06 -7.71 0.47
N ARG A 60 -7.67 -8.28 -0.58
CA ARG A 60 -6.98 -8.55 -1.86
C ARG A 60 -6.46 -7.25 -2.50
N LEU A 61 -7.31 -6.24 -2.61
CA LEU A 61 -6.97 -4.94 -3.20
C LEU A 61 -5.90 -4.21 -2.37
N TRP A 62 -5.97 -4.30 -1.04
CA TRP A 62 -4.93 -3.78 -0.16
C TRP A 62 -3.57 -4.45 -0.40
N GLN A 63 -3.53 -5.77 -0.49
CA GLN A 63 -2.29 -6.53 -0.75
C GLN A 63 -1.72 -6.23 -2.14
N SER A 64 -2.57 -6.04 -3.15
CA SER A 64 -2.13 -5.61 -4.48
C SER A 64 -1.51 -4.21 -4.47
N ALA A 65 -2.03 -3.29 -3.66
CA ALA A 65 -1.48 -1.93 -3.52
C ALA A 65 -0.20 -1.90 -2.66
N ALA A 66 -0.08 -2.79 -1.67
CA ALA A 66 1.11 -2.89 -0.80
C ALA A 66 2.28 -3.65 -1.46
N SER A 67 2.06 -4.26 -2.64
CA SER A 67 3.10 -4.96 -3.38
C SER A 67 4.12 -3.95 -3.94
N LYS A 68 5.22 -3.75 -3.20
CA LYS A 68 6.41 -3.07 -3.71
C LYS A 68 6.89 -3.79 -4.98
N PRO A 69 7.16 -3.09 -6.09
CA PRO A 69 7.83 -3.69 -7.22
C PRO A 69 9.21 -4.19 -6.80
N LEU A 70 9.46 -5.45 -7.13
CA LEU A 70 10.64 -6.25 -6.79
C LEU A 70 11.88 -5.77 -7.57
N LEU A 71 12.34 -4.53 -7.37
CA LEU A 71 13.51 -3.97 -8.07
C LEU A 71 14.66 -3.53 -7.14
N GLU A 72 14.61 -3.82 -5.85
CA GLU A 72 15.70 -3.49 -4.91
C GLU A 72 16.12 -4.65 -4.00
N LEU A 73 16.15 -5.89 -4.51
CA LEU A 73 16.79 -7.01 -3.82
C LEU A 73 17.65 -7.87 -4.76
N THR A 74 18.59 -7.23 -5.47
CA THR A 74 19.85 -7.87 -5.84
C THR A 74 21.00 -6.84 -5.82
N PRO A 75 21.82 -6.77 -4.75
CA PRO A 75 23.24 -6.58 -5.00
C PRO A 75 23.73 -7.90 -5.63
N SER A 76 23.71 -7.96 -6.96
CA SER A 76 24.48 -8.95 -7.71
C SER A 76 25.95 -8.70 -7.41
N ARG A 77 26.45 -9.42 -6.41
CA ARG A 77 27.76 -10.08 -6.35
C ARG A 77 28.66 -9.84 -7.59
N ASN A 78 29.88 -9.36 -7.30
CA ASN A 78 31.16 -9.42 -8.03
C ASN A 78 31.61 -8.17 -8.81
N GLY A 79 32.73 -7.63 -8.33
CA GLY A 79 33.69 -6.72 -8.96
C GLY A 79 34.87 -6.58 -8.02
#